data_AF-A2F7H6-F1
#
_entry.id   AF-A2F7H6-F1
#
_cell.length_a   1.000
_cell.length_b   1.000
_cell.length_c   1.000
_cell.angle_alpha   90.00
_cell.angle_beta   90.00
_cell.angle_gamma   90.00
#
_symmetry.space_group_name_H-M   'P 1'
#
loop_
_entity.id
_entity.type
_entity.pdbx_description
1 polymer ?
#
loop_
_entity_poly.entity_id
_entity_poly.type
_entity_poly.pdbx_seq_one_letter_code
_entity_poly.pdbx_strand_id
1 'polypeptide(L)'
;MSSSEQLKNENLCIYNDFKPIKVFECPDQASKIIWSVNSNNIKQISSQIIELITTHKITIQMALHLIDIFSPIRDEEIKLFFILYQKISNAFSYINEPVNKRLTTLLHYQGFKFENFKPKMKEDEILNLYSTESPLYYIEWDKVDDLKSKFPNLDINQEIKNITPLDCSIKYGSELCFIYLKNLGAQYTKDSEKYAVQGGNENIFMQMIEDCKSFDNMINIALGYRNYEIAKYFESNFGQTFDSIAESMYFGNYDIASYLLSNGEDINKIYNLFLFIFIIIL
;
A
#
# COMPACT_ATOMS: atom_id res chain seq x y z
N MET A 1 25.13 -2.50 -42.08
CA MET A 1 24.16 -3.38 -41.38
C MET A 1 24.78 -3.64 -40.01
N SER A 2 24.42 -2.95 -38.94
CA SER A 2 23.09 -2.85 -38.33
C SER A 2 22.67 -1.40 -38.10
N SER A 3 21.48 -1.06 -38.56
CA SER A 3 20.79 0.20 -38.29
C SER A 3 20.37 0.24 -36.83
N SER A 4 20.83 1.26 -36.11
CA SER A 4 20.25 1.67 -34.83
C SER A 4 18.81 2.13 -35.09
N GLU A 5 17.85 1.24 -34.89
CA GLU A 5 16.46 1.65 -34.69
C GLU A 5 16.43 2.52 -33.43
N GLN A 6 16.26 3.82 -33.64
CA GLN A 6 15.78 4.72 -32.61
C GLN A 6 14.44 4.16 -32.13
N LEU A 7 14.42 3.63 -30.90
CA LEU A 7 13.20 3.43 -30.13
C LEU A 7 12.44 4.76 -30.18
N LYS A 8 11.32 4.74 -30.90
CA LYS A 8 10.38 5.84 -30.89
C LYS A 8 9.90 6.02 -29.44
N ASN A 9 10.21 7.18 -28.87
CA ASN A 9 9.51 7.71 -27.70
C ASN A 9 8.05 7.99 -28.09
N GLU A 10 7.24 6.94 -28.24
CA GLU A 10 5.79 7.05 -28.30
C GLU A 10 5.28 7.02 -26.85
N ASN A 11 4.90 8.21 -26.35
CA ASN A 11 4.11 8.47 -25.13
C ASN A 11 4.57 7.74 -23.86
N LEU A 12 5.52 8.36 -23.14
CA LEU A 12 5.82 8.00 -21.75
C LEU A 12 4.55 8.16 -20.90
N CYS A 13 3.97 7.03 -20.50
CA CYS A 13 2.80 6.96 -19.64
C CYS A 13 3.14 7.54 -18.26
N ILE A 14 2.51 8.65 -17.86
CA ILE A 14 2.58 9.18 -16.51
C ILE A 14 1.32 8.70 -15.79
N TYR A 15 1.46 7.66 -14.97
CA TYR A 15 0.35 7.05 -14.23
C TYR A 15 -0.48 8.05 -13.40
N ASN A 16 0.15 9.12 -12.91
CA ASN A 16 -0.47 10.17 -12.11
C ASN A 16 -1.31 11.18 -12.92
N ASP A 17 -1.16 11.22 -14.25
CA ASP A 17 -1.74 12.25 -15.11
C ASP A 17 -3.00 11.77 -15.85
N PHE A 18 -3.41 10.52 -15.65
CA PHE A 18 -4.62 10.01 -16.24
C PHE A 18 -5.84 10.70 -15.66
N LYS A 19 -6.57 11.42 -16.52
CA LYS A 19 -7.89 11.95 -16.17
C LYS A 19 -8.90 10.80 -16.17
N PRO A 20 -9.53 10.47 -15.04
CA PRO A 20 -10.55 9.43 -15.01
C PRO A 20 -11.74 9.80 -15.90
N ILE A 21 -12.38 8.80 -16.51
CA ILE A 21 -13.70 8.95 -17.11
C ILE A 21 -14.70 9.36 -16.05
N LYS A 22 -15.82 9.98 -16.49
CA LYS A 22 -16.81 10.58 -15.60
C LYS A 22 -17.29 9.68 -14.45
N VAL A 23 -17.46 8.38 -14.68
CA VAL A 23 -17.90 7.43 -13.64
C VAL A 23 -16.85 7.21 -12.54
N PHE A 24 -15.58 7.43 -12.85
CA PHE A 24 -14.45 7.25 -11.93
C PHE A 24 -13.92 8.55 -11.34
N GLU A 25 -14.39 9.73 -11.77
CA GLU A 25 -13.93 11.02 -11.23
C GLU A 25 -14.12 11.12 -9.70
N CYS A 26 -15.32 10.81 -9.19
CA CYS A 26 -15.59 10.86 -7.75
C CYS A 26 -14.90 9.73 -6.97
N PRO A 27 -14.91 8.48 -7.44
CA PRO A 27 -14.09 7.40 -6.89
C PRO A 27 -12.59 7.72 -6.77
N ASP A 28 -11.99 8.22 -7.83
CA ASP A 28 -10.58 8.60 -7.89
C ASP A 28 -10.27 9.72 -6.89
N GLN A 29 -11.11 10.76 -6.87
CA GLN A 29 -11.00 11.85 -5.93
C GLN A 29 -11.04 11.35 -4.47
N ALA A 30 -12.01 10.51 -4.12
CA ALA A 30 -12.14 9.96 -2.78
C ALA A 30 -10.92 9.12 -2.39
N SER A 31 -10.46 8.29 -3.32
CA SER A 31 -9.28 7.44 -3.17
C SER A 31 -8.02 8.25 -2.88
N LYS A 32 -7.75 9.30 -3.69
CA LYS A 32 -6.61 10.21 -3.50
C LYS A 32 -6.71 10.99 -2.18
N ILE A 33 -7.91 11.45 -1.81
CA ILE A 33 -8.15 12.12 -0.53
C ILE A 33 -7.83 11.19 0.65
N ILE A 34 -8.39 9.98 0.68
CA ILE A 34 -8.15 9.00 1.77
C ILE A 34 -6.68 8.61 1.80
N TRP A 35 -6.06 8.36 0.64
CA TRP A 35 -4.64 8.04 0.56
C TRP A 35 -3.74 9.16 1.10
N SER A 36 -4.16 10.42 1.00
CA SER A 36 -3.37 11.56 1.50
C SER A 36 -3.46 11.77 3.02
N VAL A 37 -4.16 10.90 3.77
CA VAL A 37 -4.38 11.10 5.21
C VAL A 37 -3.09 11.09 6.01
N ASN A 38 -2.94 12.09 6.88
CA ASN A 38 -1.87 12.24 7.84
C ASN A 38 -2.38 12.92 9.13
N SER A 39 -1.50 13.08 10.12
CA SER A 39 -1.83 13.69 11.42
C SER A 39 -2.32 15.14 11.32
N ASN A 40 -1.90 15.88 10.30
CA ASN A 40 -2.20 17.31 10.13
C ASN A 40 -3.55 17.55 9.44
N ASN A 41 -3.95 16.67 8.51
CA ASN A 41 -5.12 16.88 7.65
C ASN A 41 -6.32 15.96 7.97
N ILE A 42 -6.20 15.02 8.91
CA ILE A 42 -7.25 14.02 9.18
C ILE A 42 -8.63 14.63 9.44
N LYS A 43 -8.72 15.79 10.11
CA LYS A 43 -10.00 16.47 10.34
C LYS A 43 -10.62 16.95 9.04
N GLN A 44 -9.83 17.61 8.19
CA GLN A 44 -10.27 18.10 6.89
C GLN A 44 -10.69 16.95 5.98
N ILE A 45 -9.86 15.91 5.87
CA ILE A 45 -10.14 14.72 5.07
C ILE A 45 -11.43 14.05 5.52
N SER A 46 -11.65 13.91 6.83
CA SER A 46 -12.91 13.35 7.36
C SER A 46 -14.11 14.14 6.85
N SER A 47 -14.07 15.47 6.93
CA SER A 47 -15.16 16.34 6.44
C SER A 47 -15.38 16.21 4.94
N GLN A 48 -14.31 16.18 4.14
CA GLN A 48 -14.40 16.03 2.68
C GLN A 48 -15.02 14.70 2.28
N ILE A 49 -14.62 13.58 2.91
CA ILE A 49 -15.21 12.28 2.62
C ILE A 49 -16.68 12.21 3.06
N ILE A 50 -17.01 12.77 4.23
CA ILE A 50 -18.42 12.88 4.67
C ILE A 50 -19.25 13.69 3.69
N GLU A 51 -18.70 14.79 3.14
CA GLU A 51 -19.37 15.59 2.11
C GLU A 51 -19.60 14.80 0.81
N LEU A 52 -18.60 14.05 0.34
CA LEU A 52 -18.74 13.18 -0.85
C LEU A 52 -19.85 12.13 -0.65
N ILE A 53 -19.95 11.54 0.55
CA ILE A 53 -21.00 10.57 0.88
C ILE A 53 -22.37 11.26 0.97
N THR A 54 -22.47 12.39 1.68
CA THR A 54 -23.73 13.12 1.88
C THR A 54 -24.30 13.67 0.56
N THR A 55 -23.42 14.05 -0.36
CA THR A 55 -23.79 14.50 -1.71
C THR A 55 -23.99 13.35 -2.70
N HIS A 56 -23.98 12.09 -2.23
CA HIS A 56 -24.19 10.87 -3.02
C HIS A 56 -23.19 10.72 -4.18
N LYS A 57 -22.00 11.32 -4.06
CA LYS A 57 -20.92 11.17 -5.05
C LYS A 57 -20.18 9.85 -4.91
N ILE A 58 -20.15 9.30 -3.69
CA ILE A 58 -19.66 7.95 -3.38
C ILE A 58 -20.56 7.32 -2.31
N THR A 59 -20.49 6.00 -2.17
CA THR A 59 -21.18 5.29 -1.07
C THR A 59 -20.30 5.24 0.17
N ILE A 60 -20.91 5.04 1.35
CA ILE A 60 -20.15 4.82 2.59
C ILE A 60 -19.33 3.53 2.52
N GLN A 61 -19.89 2.47 1.93
CA GLN A 61 -19.22 1.18 1.76
C GLN A 61 -17.91 1.34 0.99
N MET A 62 -17.94 2.15 -0.07
CA MET A 62 -16.76 2.44 -0.87
C MET A 62 -15.68 3.17 -0.05
N ALA A 63 -16.06 4.20 0.71
CA ALA A 63 -15.11 4.94 1.56
C ALA A 63 -14.48 4.03 2.62
N LEU A 64 -15.28 3.20 3.30
CA LEU A 64 -14.79 2.27 4.32
C LEU A 64 -13.95 1.14 3.71
N HIS A 65 -14.29 0.66 2.51
CA HIS A 65 -13.49 -0.30 1.74
C HIS A 65 -12.10 0.27 1.43
N LEU A 66 -12.02 1.50 0.91
CA LEU A 66 -10.72 2.13 0.61
C LEU A 66 -9.86 2.29 1.87
N ILE A 67 -10.46 2.66 3.00
CA ILE A 67 -9.75 2.73 4.29
C ILE A 67 -9.23 1.35 4.71
N ASP A 68 -10.07 0.32 4.58
CA ASP A 68 -9.70 -1.05 4.92
C ASP A 68 -8.55 -1.56 4.05
N ILE A 69 -8.56 -1.28 2.73
CA ILE A 69 -7.47 -1.65 1.80
C ILE A 69 -6.19 -0.86 2.02
N PHE A 70 -6.26 0.44 2.32
CA PHE A 70 -5.06 1.25 2.56
C PHE A 70 -4.42 0.98 3.91
N SER A 71 -5.21 0.60 4.91
CA SER A 71 -4.72 0.37 6.26
C SER A 71 -3.64 -0.73 6.41
N PRO A 72 -3.62 -1.85 5.66
CA PRO A 72 -2.50 -2.79 5.65
C PRO A 72 -1.35 -2.38 4.71
N ILE A 73 -1.59 -1.46 3.77
CA ILE A 73 -0.55 -0.95 2.86
C ILE A 73 0.32 0.08 3.59
N ARG A 74 -0.33 0.96 4.37
CA ARG A 74 0.28 1.99 5.21
C ARG A 74 0.11 1.60 6.69
N ASP A 75 0.69 0.46 7.04
CA ASP A 75 0.45 -0.26 8.30
C ASP A 75 1.07 0.43 9.54
N GLU A 76 2.07 1.28 9.35
CA GLU A 76 2.62 2.22 10.35
C GLU A 76 1.58 3.29 10.76
N GLU A 77 0.67 3.63 9.86
CA GLU A 77 -0.30 4.70 10.01
C GLU A 77 -1.70 4.19 10.38
N ILE A 78 -1.79 2.94 10.85
CA ILE A 78 -3.04 2.26 11.22
C ILE A 78 -3.92 3.11 12.15
N LYS A 79 -3.31 3.91 13.03
CA LYS A 79 -4.02 4.82 13.94
C LYS A 79 -4.78 5.92 13.19
N LEU A 80 -4.21 6.45 12.11
CA LEU A 80 -4.87 7.46 11.27
C LEU A 80 -6.08 6.85 10.55
N PHE A 81 -5.92 5.66 9.98
CA PHE A 81 -7.03 4.95 9.33
C PHE A 81 -8.12 4.57 10.33
N PHE A 82 -7.76 4.14 11.54
CA PHE A 82 -8.71 3.91 12.63
C PHE A 82 -9.55 5.17 12.94
N ILE A 83 -8.91 6.33 13.14
CA ILE A 83 -9.61 7.59 13.42
C ILE A 83 -10.53 7.99 12.26
N LEU A 84 -10.05 7.85 11.02
CA LEU A 84 -10.84 8.17 9.83
C LEU A 84 -12.05 7.25 9.69
N TYR A 85 -11.84 5.94 9.85
CA TYR A 85 -12.90 4.92 9.82
C TYR A 85 -13.97 5.21 10.86
N GLN A 86 -13.56 5.46 12.11
CA GLN A 86 -14.47 5.74 13.22
C GLN A 86 -15.31 6.99 12.95
N LYS A 87 -14.71 8.08 12.46
CA LYS A 87 -15.42 9.33 12.17
C LYS A 87 -16.49 9.16 11.09
N ILE A 88 -16.14 8.48 10.00
CA ILE A 88 -17.10 8.22 8.90
C ILE A 88 -18.20 7.29 9.40
N SER A 89 -17.85 6.18 10.07
CA SER A 89 -18.82 5.22 10.61
C SER A 89 -19.82 5.88 11.57
N ASN A 90 -19.33 6.72 12.48
CA ASN A 90 -20.17 7.45 13.44
C ASN A 90 -21.09 8.48 12.76
N ALA A 91 -20.60 9.18 11.73
CA ALA A 91 -21.39 10.19 11.02
C ALA A 91 -22.64 9.61 10.34
N PHE A 92 -22.57 8.34 9.92
CA PHE A 92 -23.66 7.68 9.20
C PHE A 92 -24.30 6.51 9.97
N SER A 93 -23.88 6.26 11.21
CA SER A 93 -24.31 5.10 12.01
C SER A 93 -24.17 3.77 11.27
N TYR A 94 -23.13 3.64 10.44
CA TYR A 94 -22.86 2.47 9.62
C TYR A 94 -21.59 1.79 10.08
N ILE A 95 -21.67 0.47 10.31
CA ILE A 95 -20.56 -0.33 10.82
C ILE A 95 -20.47 -1.58 9.95
N ASN A 96 -19.31 -1.81 9.36
CA ASN A 96 -18.95 -3.06 8.71
C ASN A 96 -17.66 -3.60 9.35
N GLU A 97 -17.47 -4.92 9.43
CA GLU A 97 -16.20 -5.45 9.94
C GLU A 97 -15.11 -5.22 8.89
N PRO A 98 -14.01 -4.50 9.19
CA PRO A 98 -12.87 -4.45 8.30
C PRO A 98 -12.22 -5.82 8.14
N VAL A 99 -11.66 -6.09 6.96
CA VAL A 99 -10.84 -7.27 6.69
C VAL A 99 -9.51 -7.17 7.43
N ASN A 100 -8.92 -5.97 7.54
CA ASN A 100 -7.70 -5.75 8.30
C ASN A 100 -7.92 -5.95 9.80
N LYS A 101 -7.44 -7.08 10.32
CA LYS A 101 -7.61 -7.47 11.73
C LYS A 101 -7.01 -6.49 12.73
N ARG A 102 -5.97 -5.72 12.39
CA ARG A 102 -5.43 -4.66 13.26
C ARG A 102 -6.45 -3.52 13.39
N LEU A 103 -7.01 -3.06 12.28
CA LEU A 103 -8.06 -2.04 12.25
C LEU A 103 -9.31 -2.49 12.99
N THR A 104 -9.79 -3.71 12.73
CA THR A 104 -10.95 -4.31 13.42
C THR A 104 -10.74 -4.40 14.93
N THR A 105 -9.53 -4.76 15.36
CA THR A 105 -9.21 -4.87 16.80
C THR A 105 -9.24 -3.50 17.48
N LEU A 106 -8.68 -2.44 16.86
CA LEU A 106 -8.75 -1.08 17.40
C LEU A 106 -10.19 -0.57 17.51
N LEU A 107 -11.01 -0.79 16.48
CA LEU A 107 -12.43 -0.45 16.50
C LEU A 107 -13.16 -1.20 17.63
N HIS A 108 -12.86 -2.49 17.82
CA HIS A 108 -13.45 -3.29 18.90
C HIS A 108 -13.11 -2.74 20.29
N TYR A 109 -11.85 -2.38 20.54
CA TYR A 109 -11.46 -1.75 21.81
C TYR A 109 -12.14 -0.40 22.07
N GLN A 110 -12.63 0.25 21.02
CA GLN A 110 -13.36 1.52 21.09
C GLN A 110 -14.88 1.33 21.18
N GLY A 111 -15.34 0.08 21.36
CA GLY A 111 -16.75 -0.25 21.63
C GLY A 111 -17.55 -0.70 20.40
N PHE A 112 -16.93 -0.80 19.21
CA PHE A 112 -17.59 -1.39 18.05
C PHE A 112 -17.76 -2.89 18.26
N LYS A 113 -18.95 -3.42 17.92
CA LYS A 113 -19.27 -4.84 18.05
C LYS A 113 -19.34 -5.47 16.67
N PHE A 114 -18.53 -6.50 16.46
CA PHE A 114 -18.56 -7.32 15.25
C PHE A 114 -18.95 -8.75 15.62
N GLU A 115 -19.77 -9.38 14.79
CA GLU A 115 -20.29 -10.71 15.06
C GLU A 115 -19.14 -11.73 15.09
N ASN A 116 -19.08 -12.58 16.13
CA ASN A 116 -18.06 -13.62 16.29
C ASN A 116 -16.59 -13.14 16.36
N PHE A 117 -16.35 -11.82 16.44
CA PHE A 117 -15.00 -11.28 16.56
C PHE A 117 -14.48 -11.36 18.00
N LYS A 118 -13.27 -11.89 18.16
CA LYS A 118 -12.53 -11.86 19.42
C LYS A 118 -11.12 -11.32 19.17
N PRO A 119 -10.69 -10.25 19.86
CA PRO A 119 -9.37 -9.68 19.66
C PRO A 119 -8.29 -10.68 20.10
N LYS A 120 -7.26 -10.84 19.28
CA LYS A 120 -6.10 -11.72 19.55
C LYS A 120 -4.81 -10.96 19.86
N MET A 121 -4.82 -9.64 19.69
CA MET A 121 -3.68 -8.74 19.84
C MET A 121 -4.06 -7.66 20.85
N LYS A 122 -3.12 -7.21 21.67
CA LYS A 122 -3.33 -6.08 22.58
C LYS A 122 -3.24 -4.75 21.85
N GLU A 123 -3.77 -3.68 22.42
CA GLU A 123 -3.80 -2.34 21.78
C GLU A 123 -2.40 -1.79 21.49
N ASP A 124 -1.46 -1.94 22.43
CA ASP A 124 -0.06 -1.56 22.31
C ASP A 124 0.70 -2.33 21.21
N GLU A 125 0.36 -3.60 21.03
CA GLU A 125 0.88 -4.46 19.95
C GLU A 125 0.29 -4.10 18.57
N ILE A 126 -0.84 -3.39 18.53
CA ILE A 126 -1.43 -2.94 17.27
C ILE A 126 -0.85 -1.60 16.85
N LEU A 127 -0.59 -0.71 17.82
CA LEU A 127 -0.02 0.60 17.56
C LEU A 127 1.46 0.52 17.14
N ASN A 128 2.20 -0.46 17.64
CA ASN A 128 3.56 -0.73 17.19
C ASN A 128 3.61 -2.07 16.46
N LEU A 129 4.08 -2.09 15.22
CA LEU A 129 4.19 -3.34 14.47
C LEU A 129 5.18 -4.32 15.13
N TYR A 130 6.29 -3.78 15.63
CA TYR A 130 7.28 -4.51 16.40
C TYR A 130 7.38 -3.99 17.83
N SER A 131 7.69 -4.89 18.76
CA SER A 131 8.00 -4.51 20.14
C SER A 131 9.22 -3.60 20.18
N THR A 132 9.24 -2.61 21.07
CA THR A 132 10.42 -1.74 21.32
C THR A 132 11.65 -2.51 21.78
N GLU A 133 11.49 -3.76 22.23
CA GLU A 133 12.56 -4.68 22.60
C GLU A 133 13.05 -5.53 21.42
N SER A 134 12.45 -5.38 20.22
CA SER A 134 12.85 -6.08 19.00
C SER A 134 13.78 -5.20 18.15
N PRO A 135 14.82 -5.77 17.51
CA PRO A 135 15.62 -5.03 16.53
C PRO A 135 14.79 -4.53 15.35
N LEU A 136 13.71 -5.25 14.97
CA LEU A 136 12.84 -4.86 13.86
C LEU A 136 12.14 -3.53 14.09
N TYR A 137 11.87 -3.14 15.34
CA TYR A 137 11.32 -1.82 15.65
C TYR A 137 12.30 -0.71 15.26
N TYR A 138 13.58 -0.86 15.58
CA TYR A 138 14.57 0.15 15.24
C TYR A 138 14.84 0.20 13.73
N ILE A 139 14.71 -0.94 13.05
CA ILE A 139 14.82 -1.02 11.59
C ILE A 139 13.65 -0.30 10.93
N GLU A 140 12.40 -0.63 11.29
CA GLU A 140 11.17 0.03 10.79
C GLU A 140 11.31 1.57 10.83
N TRP A 141 11.75 2.11 11.96
CA TRP A 141 11.92 3.56 12.16
C TRP A 141 13.26 4.14 11.64
N ASP A 142 14.06 3.35 10.92
CA ASP A 142 15.39 3.67 10.40
C ASP A 142 16.40 4.23 11.43
N LYS A 143 16.31 3.75 12.68
CA LYS A 143 17.14 4.17 13.83
C LYS A 143 18.42 3.35 13.93
N VAL A 144 19.29 3.47 12.92
CA VAL A 144 20.50 2.64 12.79
C VAL A 144 21.45 2.71 13.99
N ASP A 145 21.59 3.87 14.64
CA ASP A 145 22.50 4.04 15.79
C ASP A 145 21.95 3.37 17.05
N ASP A 146 20.64 3.47 17.29
CA ASP A 146 19.97 2.76 18.38
C ASP A 146 20.02 1.24 18.16
N LEU A 147 19.84 0.79 16.93
CA LEU A 147 19.96 -0.62 16.54
C LEU A 147 21.35 -1.17 16.89
N LYS A 148 22.42 -0.48 16.46
CA LYS A 148 23.82 -0.85 16.76
C LYS A 148 24.10 -0.89 18.27
N SER A 149 23.62 0.10 18.99
CA SER A 149 23.86 0.25 20.43
C SER A 149 23.16 -0.83 21.25
N LYS A 150 21.89 -1.12 20.94
CA LYS A 150 21.05 -2.05 21.71
C LYS A 150 21.23 -3.51 21.30
N PHE A 151 21.59 -3.78 20.05
CA PHE A 151 21.74 -5.13 19.52
C PHE A 151 23.12 -5.33 18.86
N PRO A 152 24.23 -5.20 19.60
CA PRO A 152 25.58 -5.30 19.04
C PRO A 152 25.90 -6.70 18.48
N ASN A 153 25.17 -7.73 18.92
CA ASN A 153 25.31 -9.12 18.48
C ASN A 153 24.08 -9.58 17.68
N LEU A 154 23.41 -8.67 16.96
CA LEU A 154 22.27 -9.01 16.11
C LEU A 154 22.65 -10.10 15.11
N ASP A 155 21.94 -11.22 15.12
CA ASP A 155 22.00 -12.18 14.02
C ASP A 155 21.25 -11.58 12.83
N ILE A 156 22.01 -11.11 11.85
CA ILE A 156 21.50 -10.38 10.68
C ILE A 156 20.70 -11.25 9.70
N ASN A 157 20.82 -12.58 9.80
CA ASN A 157 20.13 -13.52 8.91
C ASN A 157 19.01 -14.29 9.63
N GLN A 158 18.90 -14.17 10.95
CA GLN A 158 17.82 -14.80 11.70
C GLN A 158 16.48 -14.10 11.42
N GLU A 159 15.48 -14.88 11.02
CA GLU A 159 14.11 -14.39 10.90
C GLU A 159 13.51 -14.09 12.28
N ILE A 160 12.89 -12.91 12.40
CA ILE A 160 12.15 -12.48 13.58
C ILE A 160 10.72 -12.21 13.11
N LYS A 161 9.73 -12.94 13.64
CA LYS A 161 8.34 -12.88 13.15
C LYS A 161 8.22 -13.09 11.62
N ASN A 162 8.97 -14.05 11.06
CA ASN A 162 8.98 -14.43 9.63
C ASN A 162 9.51 -13.35 8.66
N ILE A 163 10.36 -12.44 9.14
CA ILE A 163 11.08 -11.49 8.30
C ILE A 163 12.52 -11.34 8.79
N THR A 164 13.48 -11.27 7.86
CA THR A 164 14.87 -10.98 8.22
C THR A 164 15.05 -9.49 8.53
N PRO A 165 16.08 -9.10 9.31
CA PRO A 165 16.43 -7.70 9.49
C PRO A 165 16.58 -6.94 8.17
N LEU A 166 17.24 -7.53 7.17
CA LEU A 166 17.44 -6.89 5.87
C LEU A 166 16.10 -6.71 5.13
N ASP A 167 15.27 -7.74 5.06
CA ASP A 167 13.94 -7.63 4.44
C ASP A 167 13.05 -6.61 5.13
N CYS A 168 13.16 -6.48 6.47
CA CYS A 168 12.46 -5.44 7.21
C CYS A 168 12.91 -4.05 6.76
N SER A 169 14.22 -3.82 6.61
CA SER A 169 14.72 -2.53 6.12
C SER A 169 14.28 -2.23 4.68
N ILE A 170 14.20 -3.26 3.84
CA ILE A 170 13.73 -3.13 2.45
C ILE A 170 12.25 -2.76 2.42
N LYS A 171 11.42 -3.49 3.19
CA LYS A 171 9.97 -3.32 3.23
C LYS A 171 9.55 -1.92 3.69
N TYR A 172 10.25 -1.38 4.69
CA TYR A 172 9.92 -0.09 5.28
C TYR A 172 10.74 1.07 4.70
N GLY A 173 11.55 0.82 3.67
CA GLY A 173 12.35 1.87 3.04
C GLY A 173 13.42 2.48 3.95
N SER A 174 13.86 1.73 4.96
CA SER A 174 14.79 2.14 6.02
C SER A 174 16.23 2.11 5.51
N GLU A 175 16.58 3.14 4.75
CA GLU A 175 17.81 3.19 3.95
C GLU A 175 19.10 3.07 4.79
N LEU A 176 19.17 3.71 5.96
CA LEU A 176 20.37 3.65 6.81
C LEU A 176 20.57 2.25 7.39
N CYS A 177 19.48 1.63 7.84
CA CYS A 177 19.51 0.25 8.34
C CYS A 177 19.81 -0.74 7.21
N PHE A 178 19.26 -0.54 6.01
CA PHE A 178 19.55 -1.35 4.83
C PHE A 178 21.05 -1.35 4.51
N ILE A 179 21.66 -0.16 4.39
CA ILE A 179 23.10 0.00 4.11
C ILE A 179 23.93 -0.69 5.20
N TYR A 180 23.57 -0.48 6.47
CA TYR A 180 24.28 -1.09 7.60
C TYR A 180 24.22 -2.63 7.55
N LEU A 181 23.04 -3.20 7.36
CA LEU A 181 22.83 -4.66 7.33
C LEU A 181 23.52 -5.30 6.12
N LYS A 182 23.47 -4.66 4.95
CA LYS A 182 24.21 -5.08 3.75
C LYS A 182 25.72 -5.10 3.99
N ASN A 183 26.27 -4.07 4.64
CA ASN A 183 27.70 -3.99 4.98
C ASN A 183 28.14 -5.07 5.97
N LEU A 184 27.22 -5.58 6.80
CA LEU A 184 27.47 -6.73 7.66
C LEU A 184 27.38 -8.09 6.92
N GLY A 185 27.00 -8.08 5.64
CA GLY A 185 26.90 -9.29 4.82
C GLY A 185 25.53 -9.96 4.85
N ALA A 186 24.47 -9.24 5.26
CA ALA A 186 23.12 -9.78 5.21
C ALA A 186 22.72 -10.13 3.76
N GLN A 187 22.00 -11.23 3.60
CA GLN A 187 21.60 -11.76 2.29
C GLN A 187 20.14 -11.44 1.99
N TYR A 188 19.86 -11.13 0.73
CA TYR A 188 18.49 -11.07 0.24
C TYR A 188 17.81 -12.43 0.35
N THR A 189 16.53 -12.43 0.69
CA THR A 189 15.68 -13.62 0.63
C THR A 189 14.92 -13.67 -0.70
N LYS A 190 14.01 -14.64 -0.82
CA LYS A 190 13.09 -14.75 -1.96
C LYS A 190 11.97 -13.71 -1.96
N ASP A 191 11.77 -13.02 -0.83
CA ASP A 191 10.70 -12.03 -0.64
C ASP A 191 11.22 -10.59 -0.73
N SER A 192 12.55 -10.40 -0.76
CA SER A 192 13.20 -9.08 -0.81
C SER A 192 12.72 -8.24 -1.98
N GLU A 193 12.62 -8.83 -3.18
CA GLU A 193 12.23 -8.11 -4.41
C GLU A 193 10.80 -7.59 -4.28
N LYS A 194 9.89 -8.41 -3.74
CA LYS A 194 8.53 -7.98 -3.42
C LYS A 194 8.53 -6.85 -2.40
N TYR A 195 9.31 -6.96 -1.33
CA TYR A 195 9.38 -5.93 -0.30
C TYR A 195 9.92 -4.60 -0.82
N ALA A 196 10.89 -4.61 -1.74
CA ALA A 196 11.42 -3.37 -2.32
C ALA A 196 10.35 -2.63 -3.14
N VAL A 197 9.54 -3.39 -3.88
CA VAL A 197 8.42 -2.85 -4.65
C VAL A 197 7.32 -2.32 -3.75
N GLN A 198 7.06 -2.96 -2.61
CA GLN A 198 6.09 -2.49 -1.63
C GLN A 198 6.57 -1.24 -0.89
N GLY A 199 7.83 -1.23 -0.44
CA GLY A 199 8.41 -0.15 0.34
C GLY A 199 8.61 1.14 -0.46
N GLY A 200 8.78 1.04 -1.78
CA GLY A 200 8.78 2.21 -2.65
C GLY A 200 10.01 3.12 -2.52
N ASN A 201 11.01 2.74 -1.71
CA ASN A 201 12.26 3.49 -1.60
C ASN A 201 13.11 3.26 -2.86
N GLU A 202 13.23 4.31 -3.68
CA GLU A 202 13.93 4.26 -4.97
C GLU A 202 15.41 3.88 -4.83
N ASN A 203 16.09 4.34 -3.77
CA ASN A 203 17.51 4.04 -3.56
C ASN A 203 17.73 2.55 -3.28
N ILE A 204 16.92 1.95 -2.39
CA ILE A 204 16.98 0.52 -2.10
C ILE A 204 16.62 -0.29 -3.35
N PHE A 205 15.55 0.09 -4.05
CA PHE A 205 15.12 -0.56 -5.27
C PHE A 205 16.23 -0.57 -6.33
N MET A 206 16.84 0.59 -6.62
CA MET A 206 17.92 0.70 -7.59
C MET A 206 19.18 -0.07 -7.16
N GLN A 207 19.53 -0.06 -5.87
CA GLN A 207 20.65 -0.87 -5.38
C GLN A 207 20.42 -2.37 -5.61
N MET A 208 19.18 -2.85 -5.44
CA MET A 208 18.84 -4.25 -5.70
C MET A 208 18.94 -4.62 -7.18
N ILE A 209 18.61 -3.69 -8.09
CA ILE A 209 18.83 -3.85 -9.53
C ILE A 209 20.32 -3.99 -9.85
N GLU A 210 21.16 -3.13 -9.26
CA GLU A 210 22.62 -3.18 -9.41
C GLU A 210 23.22 -4.49 -8.85
N ASP A 211 22.63 -5.02 -7.78
CA ASP A 211 22.95 -6.32 -7.21
C ASP A 211 22.39 -7.50 -8.03
N CYS A 212 21.93 -7.26 -9.26
CA CYS A 212 21.41 -8.24 -10.21
C CYS A 212 20.14 -8.98 -9.73
N LYS A 213 19.28 -8.33 -8.94
CA LYS A 213 17.97 -8.91 -8.58
C LYS A 213 16.97 -8.79 -9.73
N SER A 214 16.19 -9.85 -9.92
CA SER A 214 15.14 -9.93 -10.94
C SER A 214 13.79 -9.55 -10.35
N PHE A 215 13.06 -8.64 -11.02
CA PHE A 215 11.77 -8.15 -10.56
C PHE A 215 10.62 -8.61 -11.46
N ASP A 216 10.56 -9.90 -11.78
CA ASP A 216 9.58 -10.43 -12.74
C ASP A 216 8.13 -10.32 -12.22
N ASN A 217 7.23 -9.81 -13.07
CA ASN A 217 5.79 -9.71 -12.81
C ASN A 217 5.40 -8.91 -11.54
N MET A 218 6.08 -7.79 -11.29
CA MET A 218 5.91 -6.97 -10.08
C MET A 218 5.13 -5.66 -10.30
N ILE A 219 4.77 -5.31 -11.55
CA ILE A 219 4.09 -4.05 -11.87
C ILE A 219 2.75 -3.87 -11.14
N ASN A 220 1.92 -4.91 -11.00
CA ASN A 220 0.66 -4.81 -10.27
C ASN A 220 0.88 -4.55 -8.76
N ILE A 221 1.97 -5.08 -8.19
CA ILE A 221 2.34 -4.80 -6.79
C ILE A 221 2.74 -3.33 -6.65
N ALA A 222 3.56 -2.81 -7.56
CA ALA A 222 3.96 -1.40 -7.55
C ALA A 222 2.73 -0.49 -7.63
N LEU A 223 1.79 -0.79 -8.51
CA LEU A 223 0.54 -0.04 -8.64
C LEU A 223 -0.36 -0.16 -7.41
N GLY A 224 -0.53 -1.36 -6.85
CA GLY A 224 -1.32 -1.58 -5.63
C GLY A 224 -0.78 -0.79 -4.42
N TYR A 225 0.54 -0.63 -4.33
CA TYR A 225 1.22 0.16 -3.31
C TYR A 225 1.40 1.65 -3.70
N ARG A 226 0.92 2.04 -4.89
CA ARG A 226 1.04 3.40 -5.46
C ARG A 226 2.47 3.90 -5.65
N ASN A 227 3.39 2.98 -5.85
CA ASN A 227 4.78 3.27 -6.19
C ASN A 227 4.91 3.44 -7.71
N TYR A 228 4.29 4.49 -8.24
CA TYR A 228 4.13 4.72 -9.68
C TYR A 228 5.46 4.87 -10.42
N GLU A 229 6.50 5.41 -9.79
CA GLU A 229 7.83 5.52 -10.39
C GLU A 229 8.47 4.14 -10.59
N ILE A 230 8.29 3.21 -9.63
CA ILE A 230 8.72 1.81 -9.78
C ILE A 230 7.90 1.11 -10.87
N ALA A 231 6.57 1.31 -10.91
CA ALA A 231 5.73 0.73 -11.95
C ALA A 231 6.16 1.18 -13.36
N LYS A 232 6.48 2.48 -13.51
CA LYS A 232 7.03 3.06 -14.74
C LYS A 232 8.40 2.50 -15.10
N TYR A 233 9.25 2.28 -14.10
CA TYR A 233 10.53 1.62 -14.31
C TYR A 233 10.34 0.22 -14.89
N PHE A 234 9.41 -0.57 -14.35
CA PHE A 234 9.10 -1.91 -14.84
C PHE A 234 8.54 -1.93 -16.27
N GLU A 235 7.64 -1.01 -16.59
CA GLU A 235 7.14 -0.84 -17.96
C GLU A 235 8.28 -0.52 -18.94
N SER A 236 9.11 0.47 -18.59
CA SER A 236 10.13 1.01 -19.50
C SER A 236 11.34 0.09 -19.67
N ASN A 237 11.76 -0.61 -18.61
CA ASN A 237 13.01 -1.38 -18.60
C ASN A 237 12.80 -2.90 -18.69
N PHE A 238 11.65 -3.40 -18.23
CA PHE A 238 11.34 -4.83 -18.24
C PHE A 238 10.16 -5.19 -19.15
N GLY A 239 9.53 -4.21 -19.80
CA GLY A 239 8.38 -4.45 -20.69
C GLY A 239 7.19 -5.06 -19.95
N GLN A 240 7.10 -4.88 -18.63
CA GLN A 240 5.96 -5.38 -17.86
C GLN A 240 4.74 -4.53 -18.12
N THR A 241 3.59 -5.17 -18.18
CA THR A 241 2.29 -4.52 -18.41
C THR A 241 1.32 -4.89 -17.30
N PHE A 242 0.45 -3.95 -16.97
CA PHE A 242 -0.66 -4.12 -16.05
C PHE A 242 -1.94 -4.17 -16.87
N ASP A 243 -2.85 -5.08 -16.54
CA ASP A 243 -3.98 -5.41 -17.40
C ASP A 243 -5.29 -5.67 -16.64
N SER A 244 -5.28 -5.47 -15.31
CA SER A 244 -6.43 -5.75 -14.48
C SER A 244 -7.14 -4.47 -14.05
N ILE A 245 -8.25 -4.18 -14.72
CA ILE A 245 -9.20 -3.13 -14.34
C ILE A 245 -9.70 -3.40 -12.91
N ALA A 246 -10.11 -4.64 -12.63
CA ALA A 246 -10.68 -5.04 -11.34
C ALA A 246 -9.67 -4.90 -10.19
N GLU A 247 -8.42 -5.30 -10.39
CA GLU A 247 -7.37 -5.13 -9.37
C GLU A 247 -7.06 -3.65 -9.14
N SER A 248 -6.98 -2.86 -10.21
CA SER A 248 -6.75 -1.41 -10.12
C SER A 248 -7.84 -0.74 -9.28
N MET A 249 -9.10 -1.04 -9.54
CA MET A 249 -10.20 -0.48 -8.76
C MET A 249 -10.23 -1.02 -7.31
N TYR A 250 -9.86 -2.28 -7.08
CA TYR A 250 -9.80 -2.87 -5.74
C TYR A 250 -8.82 -2.11 -4.84
N PHE A 251 -7.66 -1.75 -5.37
CA PHE A 251 -6.65 -0.89 -4.71
C PHE A 251 -6.91 0.61 -4.85
N GLY A 252 -8.07 1.00 -5.41
CA GLY A 252 -8.47 2.40 -5.56
C GLY A 252 -7.66 3.21 -6.59
N ASN A 253 -6.97 2.57 -7.52
CA ASN A 253 -6.31 3.19 -8.67
C ASN A 253 -7.31 3.40 -9.82
N TYR A 254 -8.27 4.31 -9.60
CA TYR A 254 -9.39 4.53 -10.52
C TYR A 254 -8.99 5.26 -11.80
N ASP A 255 -7.95 6.07 -11.76
CA ASP A 255 -7.28 6.66 -12.93
C ASP A 255 -6.67 5.59 -13.85
N ILE A 256 -5.98 4.60 -13.28
CA ILE A 256 -5.43 3.45 -14.00
C ILE A 256 -6.56 2.57 -14.56
N ALA A 257 -7.57 2.26 -13.74
CA ALA A 257 -8.76 1.52 -14.19
C ALA A 257 -9.46 2.24 -15.36
N SER A 258 -9.55 3.57 -15.30
CA SER A 258 -10.10 4.40 -16.37
C SER A 258 -9.30 4.29 -17.66
N TYR A 259 -7.97 4.34 -17.55
CA TYR A 259 -7.07 4.23 -18.69
C TYR A 259 -7.22 2.86 -19.37
N LEU A 260 -7.17 1.76 -18.61
CA LEU A 260 -7.34 0.41 -19.13
C LEU A 260 -8.70 0.24 -19.83
N LEU A 261 -9.78 0.69 -19.19
CA LEU A 261 -11.13 0.59 -19.76
C LEU A 261 -11.25 1.39 -21.07
N SER A 262 -10.62 2.56 -21.14
CA SER A 262 -10.64 3.41 -22.34
C SER A 262 -9.83 2.85 -23.50
N ASN A 263 -8.86 1.96 -23.22
CA ASN A 263 -8.08 1.23 -24.22
C ASN A 263 -8.67 -0.14 -24.59
N GLY A 264 -9.87 -0.48 -24.09
CA GLY A 264 -10.60 -1.68 -24.48
C GLY A 264 -10.18 -2.96 -23.75
N GLU A 265 -9.49 -2.84 -22.62
CA GLU A 265 -9.17 -3.99 -21.77
C GLU A 265 -10.44 -4.65 -21.22
N ASP A 266 -10.40 -5.98 -21.08
CA ASP A 266 -11.56 -6.77 -20.63
C ASP A 266 -11.77 -6.62 -19.12
N ILE A 267 -12.87 -5.98 -18.74
CA ILE A 267 -13.29 -5.83 -17.34
C ILE A 267 -13.54 -7.17 -16.63
N ASN A 268 -13.79 -8.25 -17.39
CA ASN A 268 -14.02 -9.59 -16.86
C ASN A 268 -12.73 -10.38 -16.64
N LYS A 269 -11.56 -9.83 -16.97
CA LYS A 269 -10.26 -10.43 -16.65
C LYS A 269 -10.13 -10.49 -15.13
N ILE A 270 -10.26 -11.72 -14.62
CA ILE A 270 -10.81 -12.04 -13.30
C ILE A 270 -10.04 -11.38 -12.14
N TYR A 271 -10.78 -10.60 -11.32
CA TYR A 271 -10.58 -10.53 -9.88
C TYR A 271 -11.95 -10.73 -9.21
N ASN A 272 -12.25 -11.97 -8.80
CA ASN A 272 -13.58 -12.42 -8.36
C ASN A 272 -14.20 -11.61 -7.19
N LEU A 273 -13.39 -10.82 -6.47
CA LEU A 273 -13.84 -9.99 -5.36
C LEU A 273 -14.61 -8.74 -5.80
N PHE A 274 -14.44 -8.29 -7.05
CA PHE A 274 -14.90 -6.99 -7.53
C PHE A 274 -16.42 -6.90 -7.77
N LEU A 275 -17.05 -8.02 -8.11
CA LEU A 275 -18.50 -8.09 -8.37
C LEU A 275 -19.32 -7.69 -7.13
N PHE A 276 -18.83 -7.88 -5.90
CA PHE A 276 -19.62 -7.61 -4.70
C PHE A 276 -19.70 -6.13 -4.30
N ILE A 277 -18.73 -5.29 -4.69
CA ILE A 277 -18.69 -3.88 -4.27
C ILE A 277 -19.57 -3.00 -5.18
N PHE A 278 -19.65 -3.31 -6.48
CA PHE A 278 -20.40 -2.51 -7.46
C PHE A 278 -21.85 -2.94 -7.66
N ILE A 279 -22.22 -4.19 -7.33
CA ILE A 279 -23.61 -4.67 -7.46
C ILE A 279 -24.59 -3.95 -6.50
N ILE A 280 -24.10 -3.23 -5.48
CA ILE A 280 -24.94 -2.41 -4.59
C ILE A 280 -25.32 -1.04 -5.24
N ILE A 281 -24.74 -0.68 -6.40
CA ILE A 281 -24.96 0.63 -7.06
C ILE A 281 -25.88 0.54 -8.30
N LEU A 282 -26.31 -0.65 -8.73
CA LEU A 282 -27.24 -0.82 -9.86
C LEU A 282 -28.69 -1.03 -9.42
#